data_AF-A0AA42MCZ7-F1
#
_entry.id   AF-A0AA42MCZ7-F1
#
_cell.length_a   1.000
_cell.length_b   1.000
_cell.length_c   1.000
_cell.angle_alpha   90.00
_cell.angle_beta   90.00
_cell.angle_gamma   90.00
#
_symmetry.space_group_name_H-M   'P 1'
#
loop_
_entity.id
_entity.type
_entity.pdbx_description
1 polymer ?
#
loop_
_entity_poly.entity_id
_entity_poly.type
_entity_poly.pdbx_seq_one_letter_code
_entity_poly.pdbx_strand_id
1 'polypeptide(L)'
;MNDFFIASNRPVKVGELSVHQLQMHNFDEWSGAAHVIKDFLNNHPDETTQMIFDTHPFESTQLIAHCLQHSIEQVIDLFKKEGSLNVLLLDTVIKVNDTFFSEPKPKHRDDVDPRKKSSWYDVFQLLVSNGHSHESIMQMNYGSFRNYLKAAQKAERIKMRNLAIATRAQNAINKKFNEFIKSLEKEQ
;
A
#
# COMPACT_ATOMS: atom_id res chain seq x y z
N MET A 1 -12.93 0.78 6.12
CA MET A 1 -13.80 0.64 4.92
C MET A 1 -13.71 -0.79 4.37
N ASN A 2 -14.68 -1.28 3.60
CA ASN A 2 -14.63 -2.64 3.03
C ASN A 2 -13.88 -2.71 1.69
N ASP A 3 -13.53 -3.93 1.26
CA ASP A 3 -12.73 -4.16 0.05
C ASP A 3 -13.36 -3.58 -1.22
N PHE A 4 -14.70 -3.62 -1.34
CA PHE A 4 -15.39 -3.04 -2.48
C PHE A 4 -15.32 -1.52 -2.50
N PHE A 5 -15.37 -0.85 -1.35
CA PHE A 5 -15.18 0.61 -1.25
C PHE A 5 -13.79 0.98 -1.76
N ILE A 6 -12.78 0.25 -1.30
CA ILE A 6 -11.39 0.45 -1.71
C ILE A 6 -11.26 0.20 -3.22
N ALA A 7 -11.69 -0.97 -3.72
CA ALA A 7 -11.57 -1.33 -5.13
C ALA A 7 -12.27 -0.37 -6.10
N SER A 8 -13.43 0.18 -5.71
CA SER A 8 -14.22 1.08 -6.57
C SER A 8 -13.81 2.56 -6.48
N ASN A 9 -12.80 2.91 -5.69
CA ASN A 9 -12.41 4.30 -5.42
C ASN A 9 -13.61 5.20 -5.04
N ARG A 10 -14.56 4.66 -4.26
CA ARG A 10 -15.77 5.41 -3.91
C ARG A 10 -15.43 6.60 -3.01
N PRO A 11 -15.95 7.80 -3.29
CA PRO A 11 -15.80 8.94 -2.39
C PRO A 11 -16.75 8.84 -1.19
N VAL A 12 -16.40 9.54 -0.12
CA VAL A 12 -17.29 9.81 1.03
C VAL A 12 -17.73 11.26 0.98
N LYS A 13 -19.03 11.51 1.24
CA LYS A 13 -19.59 12.86 1.26
C LYS A 13 -19.45 13.51 2.63
N VAL A 14 -18.98 14.75 2.64
CA VAL A 14 -18.98 15.65 3.81
C VAL A 14 -19.72 16.92 3.40
N GLY A 15 -21.02 16.97 3.70
CA GLY A 15 -21.93 17.93 3.06
C GLY A 15 -21.92 17.73 1.54
N GLU A 16 -21.66 18.80 0.80
CA GLU A 16 -21.58 18.76 -0.67
C GLU A 16 -20.21 18.26 -1.19
N LEU A 17 -19.19 18.25 -0.34
CA LEU A 17 -17.82 17.88 -0.71
C LEU A 17 -17.66 16.37 -0.85
N SER A 18 -16.88 15.94 -1.85
CA SER A 18 -16.50 14.54 -2.05
C SER A 18 -15.05 14.33 -1.61
N VAL A 19 -14.85 13.50 -0.60
CA VAL A 19 -13.52 13.07 -0.13
C VAL A 19 -13.15 11.76 -0.82
N HIS A 20 -12.10 11.78 -1.64
CA HIS A 20 -11.62 10.65 -2.42
C HIS A 20 -10.46 9.92 -1.72
N GLN A 21 -10.19 8.70 -2.17
CA GLN A 21 -8.99 7.97 -1.77
C GLN A 21 -7.79 8.47 -2.58
N LEU A 22 -6.62 8.48 -1.95
CA LEU A 22 -5.35 8.90 -2.55
C LEU A 22 -4.89 7.88 -3.59
N GLN A 23 -4.42 8.37 -4.74
CA GLN A 23 -4.04 7.54 -5.88
C GLN A 23 -2.53 7.41 -6.05
N MET A 24 -2.10 6.36 -6.75
CA MET A 24 -0.68 6.10 -6.96
C MET A 24 -0.03 7.05 -7.96
N HIS A 25 -0.80 7.65 -8.87
CA HIS A 25 -0.24 8.50 -9.94
C HIS A 25 0.47 9.76 -9.44
N ASN A 26 0.07 10.28 -8.27
CA ASN A 26 0.64 11.45 -7.61
C ASN A 26 1.15 11.10 -6.20
N PHE A 27 1.60 9.86 -6.01
CA PHE A 27 2.11 9.38 -4.73
C PHE A 27 3.20 10.28 -4.15
N ASP A 28 4.11 10.78 -4.99
CA ASP A 28 5.18 11.68 -4.60
C ASP A 28 4.68 13.03 -4.05
N GLU A 29 3.55 13.52 -4.55
CA GLU A 29 2.97 14.81 -4.12
C GLU A 29 2.33 14.71 -2.73
N TRP A 30 1.49 13.71 -2.49
CA TRP A 30 0.72 13.61 -1.25
C TRP A 30 1.43 12.85 -0.13
N SER A 31 2.37 11.96 -0.47
CA SER A 31 2.97 11.05 0.52
C SER A 31 3.78 11.79 1.58
N GLY A 32 4.44 12.90 1.24
CA GLY A 32 5.19 13.70 2.21
C GLY A 32 4.31 14.19 3.36
N ALA A 33 3.23 14.89 3.03
CA ALA A 33 2.25 15.36 4.01
C ALA A 33 1.58 14.20 4.77
N ALA A 34 1.18 13.13 4.06
CA ALA A 34 0.56 11.98 4.70
C ALA A 34 1.48 11.29 5.71
N HIS A 35 2.79 11.22 5.47
CA HIS A 35 3.74 10.64 6.42
C HIS A 35 3.86 11.48 7.70
N VAL A 36 3.88 12.81 7.61
CA VAL A 36 3.91 13.69 8.79
C VAL A 36 2.70 13.41 9.69
N ILE A 37 1.50 13.38 9.10
CA ILE A 37 0.26 13.09 9.82
C ILE A 37 0.28 11.66 10.39
N LYS A 38 0.76 10.68 9.62
CA LYS A 38 0.87 9.30 10.07
C LYS A 38 1.86 9.13 11.22
N ASP A 39 3.00 9.81 11.18
CA ASP A 39 3.99 9.74 12.26
C ASP A 39 3.46 10.41 13.53
N PHE A 40 2.72 11.51 13.41
CA PHE A 40 2.01 12.12 14.53
C PHE A 40 1.04 11.12 15.16
N LEU A 41 0.12 10.52 14.39
CA LEU A 41 -0.85 9.53 14.88
C LEU A 41 -0.18 8.33 15.58
N ASN A 42 0.99 7.89 15.10
CA ASN A 42 1.73 6.78 15.71
C ASN A 42 2.37 7.15 17.06
N ASN A 43 2.77 8.40 17.24
CA ASN A 43 3.40 8.88 18.47
C ASN A 43 2.35 9.38 19.49
N HIS A 44 1.16 9.72 19.00
CA HIS A 44 0.08 10.38 19.73
C HIS A 44 -1.27 9.70 19.49
N PRO A 45 -1.45 8.42 19.88
CA PRO A 45 -2.62 7.61 19.51
C PRO A 45 -3.93 8.08 20.16
N ASP A 46 -3.85 8.76 21.31
CA ASP A 46 -5.01 9.24 22.07
C ASP A 46 -5.42 10.68 21.68
N GLU A 47 -4.69 11.29 20.75
CA GLU A 47 -4.89 12.70 20.39
C GLU A 47 -6.01 12.90 19.37
N THR A 48 -6.58 14.10 19.40
CA THR A 48 -7.72 14.46 18.54
C THR A 48 -7.25 15.01 17.20
N THR A 49 -8.07 14.87 16.17
CA THR A 49 -7.86 15.47 14.85
C THR A 49 -7.64 16.99 14.89
N GLN A 50 -8.21 17.68 15.89
CA GLN A 50 -7.95 19.11 16.11
C GLN A 50 -6.47 19.35 16.41
N MET A 51 -5.87 18.56 17.30
CA MET A 51 -4.46 18.72 17.69
C MET A 51 -3.50 18.41 16.53
N ILE A 52 -3.86 17.47 15.67
CA ILE A 52 -3.15 17.22 14.41
C ILE A 52 -3.17 18.48 13.55
N PHE A 53 -4.35 19.07 13.34
CA PHE A 53 -4.51 20.25 12.50
C PHE A 53 -3.77 21.47 13.08
N ASP A 54 -3.78 21.64 14.40
CA ASP A 54 -3.09 22.75 15.08
C ASP A 54 -1.56 22.60 15.00
N THR A 55 -1.06 21.37 15.09
CA THR A 55 0.39 21.09 15.04
C THR A 55 0.93 21.08 13.61
N HIS A 56 0.15 20.56 12.67
CA HIS A 56 0.53 20.35 11.27
C HIS A 56 -0.51 20.93 10.30
N PRO A 57 -0.79 22.24 10.35
CA PRO A 57 -1.85 22.86 9.56
C PRO A 57 -1.57 22.81 8.05
N PHE A 58 -0.30 22.93 7.66
CA PHE A 58 0.11 22.90 6.25
C PHE A 58 -0.10 21.51 5.65
N GLU A 59 0.46 20.48 6.29
CA GLU A 59 0.35 19.09 5.83
C GLU A 59 -1.10 18.61 5.87
N SER A 60 -1.86 19.00 6.89
CA SER A 60 -3.30 18.71 7.00
C SER A 60 -4.07 19.34 5.83
N THR A 61 -3.81 20.61 5.52
CA THR A 61 -4.47 21.33 4.42
C THR A 61 -4.11 20.71 3.07
N GLN A 62 -2.83 20.40 2.84
CA GLN A 62 -2.35 19.78 1.60
C GLN A 62 -3.01 18.41 1.39
N LEU A 63 -3.07 17.59 2.44
CA LEU A 63 -3.68 16.27 2.37
C LEU A 63 -5.18 16.34 2.07
N ILE A 64 -5.90 17.29 2.70
CA ILE A 64 -7.30 17.57 2.40
C ILE A 64 -7.48 17.99 0.94
N ALA A 65 -6.62 18.88 0.42
CA ALA A 65 -6.67 19.34 -0.96
C ALA A 65 -6.53 18.19 -1.96
N HIS A 66 -5.58 17.28 -1.75
CA HIS A 66 -5.42 16.09 -2.60
C HIS A 66 -6.67 15.19 -2.57
N CYS A 67 -7.27 14.96 -1.40
CA CYS A 67 -8.45 14.11 -1.30
C CYS A 67 -9.73 14.77 -1.85
N LEU A 68 -9.81 16.09 -1.79
CA LEU A 68 -10.91 16.85 -2.42
C LEU A 68 -10.69 17.07 -3.92
N GLN A 69 -9.50 16.78 -4.44
CA GLN A 69 -9.08 17.12 -5.82
C GLN A 69 -9.19 18.63 -6.09
N HIS A 70 -8.88 19.43 -5.08
CA HIS A 70 -8.90 20.89 -5.11
C HIS A 70 -7.48 21.46 -4.99
N SER A 71 -7.31 22.73 -5.35
CA SER A 71 -6.09 23.47 -5.01
C SER A 71 -6.04 23.80 -3.52
N ILE A 72 -4.84 24.06 -3.00
CA ILE A 72 -4.65 24.45 -1.60
C ILE A 72 -5.40 25.76 -1.30
N GLU A 73 -5.38 26.72 -2.22
CA GLU A 73 -6.07 28.01 -2.09
C GLU A 73 -7.60 27.82 -1.97
N GLN A 74 -8.17 26.94 -2.80
CA GLN A 74 -9.60 26.61 -2.73
C GLN A 74 -9.97 26.02 -1.37
N VAL A 75 -9.12 25.15 -0.82
CA VAL A 75 -9.34 24.56 0.51
C VAL A 75 -9.21 25.60 1.63
N ILE A 76 -8.22 26.49 1.55
CA ILE A 76 -8.07 27.60 2.51
C ILE A 76 -9.32 28.49 2.50
N ASP A 77 -9.87 28.79 1.32
CA ASP A 77 -11.09 29.57 1.21
C ASP A 77 -12.34 28.84 1.72
N LEU A 78 -12.38 27.51 1.66
CA LEU A 78 -13.42 26.71 2.33
C LEU A 78 -13.32 26.85 3.85
N PHE A 79 -12.12 26.77 4.42
CA PHE A 79 -11.92 26.88 5.87
C PHE A 79 -12.30 28.26 6.42
N LYS A 80 -12.08 29.34 5.65
CA LYS A 80 -12.51 30.69 6.04
C LYS A 80 -14.04 30.83 6.14
N LYS A 81 -14.78 30.07 5.34
CA LYS A 81 -16.25 30.11 5.33
C LYS A 81 -16.85 29.31 6.49
N GLU A 82 -16.23 28.20 6.85
CA GLU A 82 -16.71 27.31 7.90
C GLU A 82 -15.53 26.75 8.72
N GLY A 83 -15.26 27.39 9.87
CA GLY A 83 -14.05 27.15 10.66
C GLY A 83 -13.93 25.76 11.28
N SER A 84 -15.02 25.00 11.43
CA SER A 84 -15.02 23.61 11.93
C SER A 84 -14.88 22.56 10.83
N LEU A 85 -14.98 22.97 9.56
CA LEU A 85 -14.98 22.05 8.41
C LEU A 85 -13.61 21.40 8.20
N ASN A 86 -12.53 22.08 8.56
CA ASN A 86 -11.16 21.60 8.46
C ASN A 86 -10.93 20.29 9.24
N VAL A 87 -11.34 20.23 10.51
CA VAL A 87 -11.17 19.06 11.37
C VAL A 87 -12.04 17.91 10.90
N LEU A 88 -13.29 18.19 10.52
CA LEU A 88 -14.20 17.18 9.98
C LEU A 88 -13.67 16.56 8.68
N LEU A 89 -13.12 17.40 7.79
CA LEU A 89 -12.51 16.94 6.55
C LEU A 89 -11.25 16.12 6.83
N LEU A 90 -10.39 16.56 7.75
CA LEU A 90 -9.18 15.81 8.11
C LEU A 90 -9.52 14.42 8.69
N ASP A 91 -10.50 14.33 9.59
CA ASP A 91 -10.96 13.05 10.15
C ASP A 91 -11.48 12.12 9.05
N THR A 92 -12.28 12.68 8.13
CA THR A 92 -12.81 11.92 7.00
C THR A 92 -11.70 11.45 6.06
N VAL A 93 -10.71 12.31 5.77
CA VAL A 93 -9.55 11.98 4.94
C VAL A 93 -8.75 10.82 5.53
N ILE A 94 -8.49 10.85 6.85
CA ILE A 94 -7.79 9.78 7.55
C ILE A 94 -8.60 8.48 7.48
N LYS A 95 -9.91 8.51 7.73
CA LYS A 95 -10.80 7.34 7.64
C LYS A 95 -10.91 6.75 6.23
N VAL A 96 -11.04 7.60 5.21
CA VAL A 96 -11.16 7.18 3.81
C VAL A 96 -9.86 6.50 3.36
N ASN A 97 -8.72 7.00 3.82
CA ASN A 97 -7.39 6.53 3.48
C ASN A 97 -6.76 5.65 4.57
N ASP A 98 -7.58 5.02 5.42
CA ASP A 98 -7.16 4.23 6.58
C ASP A 98 -6.12 3.17 6.22
N THR A 99 -6.19 2.57 5.03
CA THR A 99 -5.17 1.62 4.53
C THR A 99 -3.75 2.15 4.55
N PHE A 100 -3.55 3.47 4.40
CA PHE A 100 -2.24 4.11 4.54
C PHE A 100 -1.90 4.37 6.01
N PHE A 101 -2.82 4.98 6.75
CA PHE A 101 -2.59 5.43 8.13
C PHE A 101 -2.46 4.27 9.12
N SER A 102 -3.20 3.18 8.91
CA SER A 102 -3.19 1.98 9.74
C SER A 102 -2.05 1.01 9.41
N GLU A 103 -1.31 1.26 8.32
CA GLU A 103 -0.24 0.34 7.90
C GLU A 103 0.91 0.38 8.90
N PRO A 104 1.27 -0.76 9.52
CA PRO A 104 2.33 -0.80 10.53
C PRO A 104 3.65 -0.33 9.94
N LYS A 105 4.46 0.36 10.77
CA LYS A 105 5.81 0.74 10.37
C LYS A 105 6.54 -0.49 9.84
N PRO A 106 7.21 -0.40 8.67
CA PRO A 106 8.01 -1.51 8.17
C PRO A 106 8.97 -1.94 9.27
N LYS A 107 9.03 -3.24 9.58
CA LYS A 107 10.08 -3.75 10.45
C LYS A 107 11.39 -3.46 9.75
N HIS A 108 12.11 -2.46 10.26
CA HIS A 108 13.38 -2.03 9.71
C HIS A 108 14.27 -3.27 9.59
N ARG A 109 14.67 -3.61 8.38
CA ARG A 109 15.76 -4.56 8.15
C ARG A 109 16.94 -3.72 7.69
N ASP A 110 17.59 -3.08 8.65
CA ASP A 110 18.85 -2.36 8.43
C ASP A 110 19.91 -3.23 7.74
N ASP A 111 19.79 -4.55 7.85
CA ASP A 111 20.73 -5.53 7.33
C ASP A 111 20.51 -5.94 5.85
N VAL A 112 19.52 -5.38 5.15
CA VAL A 112 19.35 -5.69 3.71
C VAL A 112 20.28 -4.80 2.89
N ASP A 113 21.26 -5.43 2.23
CA ASP A 113 22.16 -4.80 1.25
C ASP A 113 21.38 -3.78 0.40
N PRO A 114 21.79 -2.50 0.33
CA PRO A 114 21.12 -1.47 -0.45
C PRO A 114 20.86 -1.87 -1.91
N ARG A 115 21.74 -2.70 -2.51
CA ARG A 115 21.57 -3.23 -3.88
C ARG A 115 20.49 -4.30 -3.98
N LYS A 116 20.06 -4.86 -2.85
CA LYS A 116 18.97 -5.84 -2.72
C LYS A 116 17.68 -5.21 -2.20
N LYS A 117 17.65 -3.88 -1.98
CA LYS A 117 16.42 -3.18 -1.63
C LYS A 117 15.53 -3.14 -2.88
N SER A 118 14.32 -3.66 -2.74
CA SER A 118 13.29 -3.57 -3.77
C SER A 118 13.00 -2.10 -4.09
N SER A 119 13.10 -1.74 -5.35
CA SER A 119 12.66 -0.45 -5.87
C SER A 119 11.15 -0.45 -6.12
N TRP A 120 10.57 0.73 -6.36
CA TRP A 120 9.20 0.86 -6.84
C TRP A 120 8.99 0.21 -8.22
N TYR A 121 10.02 0.18 -9.06
CA TYR A 121 9.96 -0.52 -10.34
C TYR A 121 9.85 -2.04 -10.18
N ASP A 122 10.53 -2.64 -9.19
CA ASP A 122 10.37 -4.08 -8.90
C ASP A 122 8.94 -4.42 -8.46
N VAL A 123 8.34 -3.53 -7.67
CA VAL A 123 6.95 -3.66 -7.23
C VAL A 123 6.00 -3.55 -8.42
N PHE A 124 6.21 -2.58 -9.31
CA PHE A 124 5.39 -2.40 -10.51
C PHE A 124 5.56 -3.58 -11.46
N GLN A 125 6.79 -4.05 -11.66
CA GLN A 125 7.08 -5.21 -12.49
C GLN A 125 6.37 -6.47 -11.98
N LEU A 126 6.31 -6.67 -10.66
CA LEU A 126 5.57 -7.78 -10.06
C LEU A 126 4.06 -7.67 -10.33
N LEU A 127 3.48 -6.47 -10.23
CA LEU A 127 2.06 -6.28 -10.55
C LEU A 127 1.80 -6.46 -12.06
N VAL A 128 2.71 -6.01 -12.91
CA VAL A 128 2.64 -6.20 -14.36
C VAL A 128 2.71 -7.68 -14.73
N SER A 129 3.60 -8.45 -14.10
CA SER A 129 3.66 -9.90 -14.32
C SER A 129 2.42 -10.65 -13.83
N ASN A 130 1.57 -10.00 -13.02
CA ASN A 130 0.28 -10.50 -12.57
C ASN A 130 -0.91 -9.91 -13.35
N GLY A 131 -0.65 -9.28 -14.50
CA GLY A 131 -1.67 -8.87 -15.47
C GLY A 131 -2.14 -7.42 -15.36
N HIS A 132 -1.56 -6.60 -14.49
CA HIS A 132 -1.84 -5.17 -14.47
C HIS A 132 -1.06 -4.42 -15.54
N SER A 133 -1.62 -3.35 -16.10
CA SER A 133 -0.84 -2.38 -16.89
C SER A 133 -0.23 -1.31 -15.99
N HIS A 134 0.83 -0.65 -16.45
CA HIS A 134 1.40 0.50 -15.74
C HIS A 134 0.33 1.57 -15.46
N GLU A 135 -0.48 1.91 -16.47
CA GLU A 135 -1.58 2.86 -16.33
C GLU A 135 -2.59 2.40 -15.27
N SER A 136 -2.97 1.12 -15.28
CA SER A 136 -3.87 0.57 -14.27
C SER A 136 -3.31 0.76 -12.86
N ILE A 137 -2.01 0.53 -12.66
CA ILE A 137 -1.33 0.68 -11.36
C ILE A 137 -1.35 2.15 -10.91
N MET A 138 -1.04 3.08 -11.83
CA MET A 138 -1.04 4.52 -11.52
C MET A 138 -2.43 5.03 -11.13
N GLN A 139 -3.49 4.52 -11.77
CA GLN A 139 -4.87 4.89 -11.45
C GLN A 139 -5.44 4.21 -10.19
N MET A 140 -4.75 3.21 -9.61
CA MET A 140 -5.20 2.60 -8.35
C MET A 140 -5.12 3.60 -7.21
N ASN A 141 -6.11 3.56 -6.31
CA ASN A 141 -5.91 4.12 -4.98
C ASN A 141 -4.87 3.30 -4.20
N TYR A 142 -4.27 3.93 -3.20
CA TYR A 142 -3.23 3.33 -2.37
C TYR A 142 -3.69 2.01 -1.75
N GLY A 143 -4.92 1.94 -1.24
CA GLY A 143 -5.46 0.73 -0.61
C GLY A 143 -5.52 -0.46 -1.59
N SER A 144 -6.08 -0.25 -2.78
CA SER A 144 -6.14 -1.24 -3.86
C SER A 144 -4.74 -1.68 -4.26
N PHE A 145 -3.83 -0.73 -4.49
CA PHE A 145 -2.44 -1.01 -4.81
C PHE A 145 -1.77 -1.92 -3.76
N ARG A 146 -1.91 -1.61 -2.47
CA ARG A 146 -1.34 -2.42 -1.37
C ARG A 146 -1.96 -3.81 -1.31
N ASN A 147 -3.27 -3.94 -1.53
CA ASN A 147 -3.96 -5.22 -1.50
C ASN A 147 -3.54 -6.13 -2.66
N TYR A 148 -3.46 -5.59 -3.88
CA TYR A 148 -2.97 -6.35 -5.04
C TYR A 148 -1.50 -6.75 -4.87
N LEU A 149 -0.67 -5.86 -4.35
CA LEU A 149 0.73 -6.19 -4.07
C LEU A 149 0.86 -7.34 -3.06
N LYS A 150 0.11 -7.29 -1.96
CA LYS A 150 0.09 -8.38 -0.97
C LYS A 150 -0.37 -9.70 -1.59
N ALA A 151 -1.39 -9.67 -2.46
CA ALA A 151 -1.89 -10.84 -3.17
C ALA A 151 -0.85 -11.42 -4.14
N ALA A 152 -0.21 -10.58 -4.95
CA ALA A 152 0.85 -10.98 -5.88
C ALA A 152 2.04 -11.61 -5.15
N GLN A 153 2.51 -10.97 -4.06
CA GLN A 153 3.58 -11.53 -3.23
C GLN A 153 3.19 -12.86 -2.58
N LYS A 154 1.93 -13.04 -2.17
CA LYS A 154 1.43 -14.31 -1.63
C LYS A 154 1.43 -15.40 -2.71
N ALA A 155 0.98 -15.08 -3.92
CA ALA A 155 0.99 -16.00 -5.04
C ALA A 155 2.42 -16.46 -5.37
N GLU A 156 3.37 -15.53 -5.43
CA GLU A 156 4.78 -15.86 -5.74
C GLU A 156 5.40 -16.75 -4.66
N ARG A 157 5.12 -16.47 -3.36
CA ARG A 157 5.58 -17.34 -2.26
C ARG A 157 5.01 -18.76 -2.37
N ILE A 158 3.73 -18.91 -2.72
CA ILE A 158 3.10 -20.22 -2.89
C ILE A 158 3.72 -20.96 -4.09
N LYS A 159 3.92 -20.27 -5.21
CA LYS A 159 4.56 -20.81 -6.41
C LYS A 159 5.97 -21.32 -6.11
N MET A 160 6.80 -20.51 -5.44
CA MET A 160 8.16 -20.90 -5.04
C MET A 160 8.17 -22.08 -4.06
N ARG A 161 7.24 -22.12 -3.11
CA ARG A 161 7.09 -23.25 -2.19
C ARG A 161 6.75 -24.53 -2.95
N ASN A 162 5.80 -24.47 -3.88
CA ASN A 162 5.38 -25.63 -4.67
C ASN A 162 6.51 -26.13 -5.58
N LEU A 163 7.25 -25.21 -6.21
CA LEU A 163 8.42 -25.57 -7.00
C LEU A 163 9.49 -26.26 -6.14
N ALA A 164 9.77 -25.75 -4.94
CA ALA A 164 10.73 -26.38 -4.03
C ALA A 164 10.30 -27.80 -3.60
N ILE A 165 9.01 -28.01 -3.36
CA ILE A 165 8.46 -29.33 -3.05
C ILE A 165 8.62 -30.28 -4.25
N ALA A 166 8.24 -29.83 -5.45
CA ALA A 166 8.38 -30.61 -6.67
C ALA A 166 9.84 -30.99 -6.95
N THR A 167 10.77 -30.05 -6.82
CA THR A 167 12.20 -30.31 -6.99
C THR A 167 12.74 -31.32 -5.98
N ARG A 168 12.31 -31.25 -4.71
CA ARG A 168 12.69 -32.24 -3.68
C ARG A 168 12.13 -33.63 -4.00
N ALA A 169 10.87 -33.71 -4.45
CA ALA A 169 10.27 -34.97 -4.87
C ALA A 169 11.02 -35.58 -6.06
N GLN A 170 11.35 -34.77 -7.08
CA GLN A 170 12.12 -35.21 -8.23
C GLN A 170 13.51 -35.72 -7.83
N ASN A 171 14.21 -35.00 -6.94
CA ASN A 171 15.51 -35.42 -6.45
C ASN A 171 15.45 -36.75 -5.67
N ALA A 172 14.40 -36.97 -4.87
CA ALA A 172 14.20 -38.23 -4.15
C ALA A 172 13.90 -39.39 -5.13
N ILE A 173 13.10 -39.16 -6.17
CA ILE A 173 12.83 -40.14 -7.23
C ILE A 173 14.13 -40.47 -7.97
N ASN A 174 14.88 -39.46 -8.42
CA ASN A 174 16.15 -39.65 -9.13
C ASN A 174 17.15 -40.43 -8.27
N LYS A 175 17.21 -40.17 -6.96
CA LYS A 175 18.06 -40.92 -6.04
C LYS A 175 17.67 -42.40 -5.99
N LYS A 176 16.39 -42.71 -5.77
CA LYS A 176 15.89 -44.09 -5.75
C LYS A 176 16.08 -44.80 -7.08
N PHE A 177 15.86 -44.10 -8.19
CA PHE A 177 16.08 -44.64 -9.53
C PHE A 177 17.56 -44.98 -9.74
N ASN A 178 18.48 -44.09 -9.37
CA ASN A 178 19.92 -44.35 -9.46
C ASN A 178 20.37 -45.51 -8.55
N GLU A 179 19.78 -45.64 -7.36
CA GLU A 179 20.02 -46.79 -6.47
C GLU A 179 19.55 -48.10 -7.12
N PHE A 180 18.37 -48.09 -7.77
CA PHE A 180 17.84 -49.23 -8.51
C PHE A 180 18.70 -49.64 -9.71
N ILE A 181 19.16 -48.68 -10.52
CA ILE A 181 20.07 -48.97 -11.64
C ILE A 181 21.38 -49.60 -11.13
N LYS A 182 21.96 -49.06 -10.06
CA LYS A 182 23.16 -49.62 -9.44
C LYS A 182 22.96 -51.02 -8.85
N SER A 183 21.76 -51.37 -8.39
CA SER A 183 21.50 -52.75 -7.95
C SER A 183 21.45 -53.73 -9.13
N LEU A 184 20.89 -53.32 -10.27
CA LEU A 184 20.86 -54.16 -11.47
C LEU A 184 22.26 -54.41 -12.05
N GLU A 185 23.13 -53.38 -12.01
CA GLU A 185 24.53 -53.51 -12.45
C GLU A 185 25.38 -54.43 -11.56
N LYS A 186 24.97 -54.67 -10.31
CA LYS A 186 25.68 -55.56 -9.37
C LYS A 186 25.25 -57.03 -9.47
N GLU A 187 24.14 -57.30 -10.15
CA GLU A 187 23.59 -58.65 -10.34
C GLU A 187 24.03 -59.31 -11.67
N GLN A 188 24.92 -58.66 -12.42
CA GLN A 188 25.66 -59.22 -13.57
C GLN A 188 27.10 -59.56 -13.16
#